data_AF-A0A972TW64-F1
#
_entry.id   AF-A0A972TW64-F1
#
_cell.length_a   1.000
_cell.length_b   1.000
_cell.length_c   1.000
_cell.angle_alpha   90.00
_cell.angle_beta   90.00
_cell.angle_gamma   90.00
#
_symmetry.space_group_name_H-M   'P 1'
#
loop_
_entity.id
_entity.type
_entity.pdbx_description
1 polymer ?
#
loop_
_entity_poly.entity_id
_entity_poly.type
_entity_poly.pdbx_seq_one_letter_code
_entity_poly.pdbx_strand_id
1 'polypeptide(L)'
;STCLRRKVGAVLIKDKRILTTGYNGVPAGVHHCSESGCLRGQMDIPSGERHELCRGLHAEQNAIIQAALHGVSIKGATIYCTNHPCIICAKMIINSGITAIIYKNEYQDDLAREMLGEAGIEVRKL
;
A
#
# COMPACT_ATOMS: atom_id res chain seq x y z
N SER A 1 3.31 3.16 -11.76
CA SER A 1 4.30 3.28 -10.67
C SER A 1 5.58 3.92 -11.15
N THR A 2 5.99 5.00 -10.49
CA THR A 2 7.21 5.78 -10.78
C THR A 2 8.38 5.46 -9.84
N CYS A 3 8.21 4.49 -8.94
CA CYS A 3 9.29 3.99 -8.10
C CYS A 3 10.32 3.20 -8.92
N LEU A 4 11.62 3.40 -8.66
CA LEU A 4 12.69 2.67 -9.35
C LEU A 4 12.92 1.25 -8.79
N ARG A 5 12.54 0.99 -7.53
CA ARG A 5 12.85 -0.27 -6.84
C ARG A 5 11.78 -1.35 -7.01
N ARG A 6 10.51 -0.97 -7.05
CA ARG A 6 9.38 -1.90 -7.15
C ARG A 6 8.18 -1.24 -7.77
N LYS A 7 7.43 -1.99 -8.57
CA LYS A 7 6.15 -1.55 -9.15
C LYS A 7 5.01 -2.23 -8.39
N VAL A 8 4.30 -1.46 -7.58
CA VAL A 8 3.18 -1.93 -6.75
C VAL A 8 1.90 -1.24 -7.17
N GLY A 9 0.81 -2.00 -7.24
CA GLY A 9 -0.54 -1.50 -7.46
C GLY A 9 -1.50 -2.01 -6.39
N ALA A 10 -2.53 -1.22 -6.11
CA ALA A 10 -3.61 -1.54 -5.19
C ALA A 10 -4.95 -1.11 -5.79
N VAL A 11 -6.00 -1.89 -5.55
CA VAL A 11 -7.37 -1.62 -5.99
C VAL A 11 -8.32 -1.91 -4.84
N LEU A 12 -9.15 -0.94 -4.46
CA LEU A 12 -10.20 -1.12 -3.47
C LEU A 12 -11.50 -1.50 -4.17
N ILE A 13 -12.11 -2.59 -3.72
CA ILE A 13 -13.32 -3.16 -4.30
C ILE A 13 -14.38 -3.32 -3.22
N LYS A 14 -15.62 -2.94 -3.55
CA LYS A 14 -16.80 -3.22 -2.73
C LYS A 14 -17.99 -3.53 -3.64
N ASP A 15 -18.78 -4.53 -3.29
CA ASP A 15 -19.95 -4.94 -4.07
C ASP A 15 -19.64 -5.17 -5.57
N LYS A 16 -18.48 -5.81 -5.83
CA LYS A 16 -17.94 -6.09 -7.18
C LYS A 16 -17.64 -4.84 -8.02
N ARG A 17 -17.51 -3.67 -7.40
CA ARG A 17 -17.16 -2.41 -8.05
C ARG A 17 -15.83 -1.88 -7.55
N ILE A 18 -15.03 -1.33 -8.46
CA ILE A 18 -13.81 -0.61 -8.09
C ILE A 18 -14.22 0.73 -7.48
N LEU A 19 -13.76 0.98 -6.26
CA LEU A 19 -13.96 2.25 -5.55
C LEU A 19 -12.83 3.21 -5.87
N THR A 20 -11.59 2.78 -5.62
CA THR A 20 -10.38 3.57 -5.81
C THR A 20 -9.21 2.68 -6.18
N THR A 21 -8.13 3.31 -6.66
CA THR A 21 -6.91 2.63 -7.10
C THR A 21 -5.70 3.39 -6.58
N GLY A 22 -4.56 2.71 -6.51
CA GLY A 22 -3.31 3.33 -6.16
C GLY A 22 -2.14 2.60 -6.77
N TYR A 23 -1.05 3.33 -7.00
CA TYR A 23 0.26 2.77 -7.29
C TYR A 23 1.30 3.46 -6.41
N ASN A 24 2.43 2.82 -6.18
CA ASN A 24 3.49 3.45 -5.39
C ASN A 24 4.23 4.55 -6.19
N GLY A 25 4.33 5.73 -5.59
CA GLY A 25 4.85 6.94 -6.23
C GLY A 25 4.97 8.11 -5.24
N VAL A 26 5.72 9.14 -5.63
CA VAL A 26 5.86 10.38 -4.85
C VAL A 26 4.55 11.18 -4.79
N PRO A 27 4.36 12.06 -3.79
CA PRO A 27 3.19 12.94 -3.72
C PRO A 27 2.99 13.78 -5.00
N ALA A 28 1.76 14.23 -5.23
CA ALA A 28 1.44 15.14 -6.31
C ALA A 28 2.26 16.44 -6.21
N GLY A 29 2.79 16.91 -7.34
CA GLY A 29 3.62 18.11 -7.40
C GLY A 29 5.07 17.92 -6.96
N VAL A 30 5.51 16.68 -6.67
CA VAL A 30 6.89 16.37 -6.26
C VAL A 30 7.61 15.58 -7.36
N HIS A 31 8.88 15.93 -7.63
CA HIS A 31 9.72 15.23 -8.61
C HIS A 31 9.78 13.73 -8.38
N HIS A 32 9.60 12.95 -9.45
CA HIS A 32 9.62 11.50 -9.39
C HIS A 32 11.02 10.95 -9.09
N CYS A 33 11.09 9.71 -8.61
CA CYS A 33 12.37 9.03 -8.35
C CYS A 33 13.20 8.86 -9.64
N SER A 34 12.58 8.88 -10.81
CA SER A 34 13.27 8.89 -12.10
C SER A 34 14.02 10.19 -12.38
N GLU A 35 13.61 11.30 -11.75
CA GLU A 35 14.24 12.61 -11.92
C GLU A 35 15.27 12.88 -10.82
N SER A 36 14.91 12.64 -9.55
CA SER A 36 15.80 12.96 -8.41
C SER A 36 16.58 11.77 -7.86
N GLY A 37 16.44 10.58 -8.46
CA GLY A 37 17.00 9.34 -7.92
C GLY A 37 16.22 8.78 -6.73
N CYS A 38 16.73 7.67 -6.17
CA CYS A 38 16.14 6.99 -5.03
C CYS A 38 17.14 6.98 -3.86
N LEU A 39 16.90 7.80 -2.83
CA LEU A 39 17.75 7.90 -1.64
C LEU A 39 17.99 6.53 -0.98
N ARG A 40 16.92 5.75 -0.82
CA ARG A 40 17.03 4.38 -0.29
C ARG A 40 17.88 3.45 -1.14
N GLY A 41 17.93 3.67 -2.46
CA GLY A 41 18.78 2.89 -3.36
C GLY A 41 20.23 3.33 -3.29
N GLN A 42 20.48 4.64 -3.15
CA GLN A 42 21.83 5.20 -2.98
C GLN A 42 22.48 4.78 -1.66
N MET A 43 21.67 4.63 -0.61
CA MET A 43 22.11 4.23 0.73
C MET A 43 22.01 2.71 0.98
N ASP A 44 21.69 1.92 -0.05
CA ASP A 44 21.51 0.46 0.02
C ASP A 44 20.59 -0.02 1.16
N ILE A 45 19.50 0.71 1.41
CA ILE A 45 18.55 0.39 2.49
C ILE A 45 17.70 -0.81 2.07
N PRO A 46 17.65 -1.90 2.85
CA PRO A 46 16.81 -3.07 2.58
C PRO A 46 15.31 -2.73 2.44
N SER A 47 14.52 -3.66 1.91
CA SER A 47 13.05 -3.52 1.93
C SER A 47 12.55 -3.75 3.36
N GLY A 48 11.52 -3.03 3.80
CA GLY A 48 10.96 -3.16 5.16
C GLY A 48 11.60 -2.27 6.21
N GLU A 49 12.74 -1.64 5.91
CA GLU A 49 13.45 -0.79 6.86
C GLU A 49 13.37 0.69 6.50
N ARG A 50 13.49 1.58 7.50
CA ARG A 50 13.70 3.03 7.33
C ARG A 50 12.74 3.70 6.34
N HIS A 51 11.44 3.44 6.51
CA HIS A 51 10.38 3.91 5.61
C HIS A 51 10.35 5.44 5.46
N GLU A 52 10.80 6.19 6.48
CA GLU A 52 10.94 7.64 6.48
C GLU A 52 11.89 8.19 5.40
N LEU A 53 12.82 7.36 4.89
CA LEU A 53 13.70 7.72 3.78
C LEU A 53 13.06 7.52 2.40
N CYS A 54 11.86 6.93 2.34
CA CYS A 54 11.12 6.82 1.08
C CYS A 54 10.38 8.12 0.79
N ARG A 55 10.69 8.75 -0.35
CA ARG A 55 9.92 9.91 -0.85
C ARG A 55 8.54 9.53 -1.38
N GLY A 56 8.34 8.24 -1.67
CA GLY A 56 7.12 7.71 -2.26
C GLY A 56 6.16 7.16 -1.22
N LEU A 57 4.87 7.31 -1.48
CA LEU A 57 3.81 6.54 -0.84
C LEU A 57 3.67 5.17 -1.50
N HIS A 58 3.17 4.22 -0.72
CA HIS A 58 2.80 2.89 -1.18
C HIS A 58 1.46 2.93 -1.92
N ALA A 59 1.17 1.86 -2.67
CA ALA A 59 -0.03 1.80 -3.50
C ALA A 59 -1.31 1.81 -2.64
N GLU A 60 -1.28 1.10 -1.52
CA GLU A 60 -2.36 0.98 -0.54
C GLU A 60 -2.68 2.34 0.09
N GLN A 61 -1.64 3.09 0.45
CA GLN A 61 -1.77 4.44 0.98
C GLN A 61 -2.45 5.35 -0.03
N ASN A 62 -2.00 5.32 -1.29
CA ASN A 62 -2.59 6.14 -2.35
C ASN A 62 -4.04 5.76 -2.64
N ALA A 63 -4.41 4.47 -2.60
CA ALA A 63 -5.79 4.04 -2.77
C ALA A 63 -6.71 4.53 -1.64
N ILE A 64 -6.22 4.51 -0.38
CA ILE A 64 -6.94 5.04 0.79
C ILE A 64 -7.05 6.56 0.74
N ILE A 65 -5.96 7.27 0.40
CA ILE A 65 -5.94 8.73 0.26
C ILE A 65 -6.90 9.18 -0.84
N GLN A 66 -6.93 8.48 -1.99
CA GLN A 66 -7.89 8.77 -3.05
C GLN A 66 -9.33 8.65 -2.56
N ALA A 67 -9.63 7.66 -1.73
CA ALA A 67 -10.97 7.48 -1.17
C ALA A 67 -11.34 8.63 -0.24
N ALA A 68 -10.43 9.05 0.64
CA ALA A 68 -10.62 10.19 1.51
C ALA A 68 -10.82 11.50 0.73
N LEU A 69 -10.00 11.73 -0.30
CA LEU A 69 -10.07 12.93 -1.15
C LEU A 69 -11.42 13.06 -1.87
N HIS A 70 -11.99 11.94 -2.34
CA HIS A 70 -13.24 11.92 -3.08
C HIS A 70 -14.48 11.64 -2.21
N GLY A 71 -14.32 11.51 -0.89
CA GLY A 71 -15.44 11.19 0.01
C GLY A 71 -16.05 9.81 -0.23
N VAL A 72 -15.27 8.85 -0.71
CA VAL A 72 -15.72 7.48 -0.99
C VAL A 72 -15.53 6.62 0.25
N SER A 73 -16.61 6.04 0.77
CA SER A 73 -16.52 5.13 1.91
C SER A 73 -15.92 3.79 1.49
N ILE A 74 -14.83 3.42 2.16
CA ILE A 74 -14.09 2.16 1.96
C ILE A 74 -14.27 1.17 3.10
N LYS A 75 -15.15 1.49 4.07
CA LYS A 75 -15.51 0.57 5.16
C LYS A 75 -16.20 -0.68 4.61
N GLY A 76 -15.73 -1.86 5.01
CA GLY A 76 -16.16 -3.17 4.55
C GLY A 76 -15.68 -3.52 3.14
N ALA A 77 -14.71 -2.79 2.58
CA ALA A 77 -14.14 -3.11 1.27
C ALA A 77 -13.09 -4.22 1.37
N THR A 78 -12.74 -4.77 0.22
CA THR A 78 -11.57 -5.63 0.00
C THR A 78 -10.51 -4.86 -0.77
N ILE A 79 -9.25 -4.94 -0.34
CA ILE A 79 -8.12 -4.38 -1.09
C ILE A 79 -7.36 -5.49 -1.83
N TYR A 80 -7.17 -5.31 -3.13
CA TYR A 80 -6.34 -6.16 -3.97
C TYR A 80 -4.99 -5.49 -4.19
N CYS A 81 -3.90 -6.16 -3.84
CA CYS A 81 -2.55 -5.63 -3.95
C CYS A 81 -1.64 -6.54 -4.78
N THR A 82 -0.68 -5.97 -5.51
CA THR A 82 0.33 -6.80 -6.18
C THR A 82 1.31 -7.43 -5.19
N ASN A 83 1.47 -6.86 -3.99
CA ASN A 83 2.35 -7.34 -2.94
C ASN A 83 1.61 -7.37 -1.60
N HIS A 84 2.03 -8.24 -0.69
CA HIS A 84 1.55 -8.20 0.69
C HIS A 84 1.87 -6.81 1.31
N PRO A 85 0.92 -6.18 2.02
CA PRO A 85 1.14 -4.85 2.59
C PRO A 85 2.24 -4.86 3.65
N CYS A 86 3.01 -3.77 3.74
CA CYS A 86 3.91 -3.54 4.88
C CYS A 86 3.13 -3.11 6.13
N ILE A 87 3.80 -3.09 7.28
CA ILE A 87 3.25 -2.73 8.58
C ILE A 87 2.57 -1.35 8.61
N ILE A 88 3.09 -0.36 7.89
CA ILE A 88 2.48 0.97 7.81
C ILE A 88 1.15 0.90 7.07
N CYS A 89 1.10 0.17 5.95
CA CYS A 89 -0.11 0.00 5.16
C CYS A 89 -1.13 -0.86 5.91
N ALA A 90 -0.69 -1.94 6.59
CA ALA A 90 -1.55 -2.80 7.40
C ALA A 90 -2.30 -2.01 8.47
N LYS A 91 -1.61 -1.15 9.24
CA LYS A 91 -2.25 -0.27 10.24
C LYS A 91 -3.32 0.63 9.63
N MET A 92 -3.05 1.21 8.46
CA MET A 92 -4.02 2.06 7.77
C MET A 92 -5.22 1.25 7.26
N ILE A 93 -4.99 0.06 6.72
CA ILE A 93 -6.03 -0.85 6.25
C ILE A 93 -6.99 -1.18 7.39
N ILE A 94 -6.47 -1.63 8.54
CA ILE A 94 -7.24 -1.95 9.74
C ILE A 94 -8.13 -0.76 10.15
N ASN A 95 -7.52 0.42 10.34
CA ASN A 95 -8.27 1.59 10.82
C ASN A 95 -9.23 2.18 9.79
N SER A 96 -9.02 1.91 8.49
CA SER A 96 -9.95 2.32 7.43
C SER A 96 -11.20 1.43 7.33
N GLY A 97 -11.24 0.33 8.09
CA GLY A 97 -12.36 -0.60 8.12
C GLY A 97 -12.43 -1.52 6.89
N ILE A 98 -11.35 -1.67 6.14
CA ILE A 98 -11.20 -2.72 5.12
C ILE A 98 -11.21 -4.07 5.84
N THR A 99 -11.86 -5.08 5.28
CA THR A 99 -12.06 -6.38 5.95
C THR A 99 -11.27 -7.52 5.31
N ALA A 100 -10.76 -7.32 4.09
CA ALA A 100 -10.00 -8.36 3.39
C ALA A 100 -8.87 -7.77 2.53
N ILE A 101 -7.77 -8.50 2.46
CA ILE A 101 -6.60 -8.25 1.61
C ILE A 101 -6.38 -9.45 0.71
N ILE A 102 -6.37 -9.21 -0.59
CA ILE A 102 -5.99 -10.20 -1.61
C ILE A 102 -4.67 -9.75 -2.23
N TYR A 103 -3.64 -10.59 -2.25
CA TYR A 103 -2.34 -10.20 -2.79
C TYR A 103 -1.68 -11.25 -3.68
N LYS A 104 -0.78 -10.82 -4.58
CA LYS A 104 -0.07 -11.74 -5.50
C LYS A 104 1.32 -12.16 -5.00
N ASN A 105 2.17 -11.19 -4.69
CA ASN A 105 3.58 -11.43 -4.35
C ASN A 105 3.83 -11.28 -2.85
N GLU A 106 4.73 -12.08 -2.30
CA GLU A 106 5.11 -11.95 -0.90
C GLU A 106 5.81 -10.62 -0.60
N TYR A 107 5.65 -10.19 0.64
CA TYR A 107 6.45 -9.18 1.32
C TYR A 107 6.69 -9.70 2.73
N GLN A 108 7.96 -9.73 3.16
CA GLN A 108 8.31 -10.17 4.51
C GLN A 108 8.10 -9.00 5.47
N ASP A 109 7.12 -9.17 6.35
CA ASP A 109 6.79 -8.24 7.42
C ASP A 109 5.92 -9.00 8.43
N ASP A 110 6.57 -9.67 9.39
CA ASP A 110 5.90 -10.58 10.33
C ASP A 110 4.95 -9.81 11.26
N LEU A 111 5.34 -8.60 11.67
CA LEU A 111 4.51 -7.73 12.49
C LEU A 111 3.24 -7.30 11.73
N ALA A 112 3.33 -7.07 10.41
CA ALA A 112 2.14 -6.80 9.61
C ALA A 112 1.18 -7.99 9.62
N ARG A 113 1.69 -9.22 9.49
CA ARG A 113 0.85 -10.44 9.50
C ARG A 113 0.18 -10.64 10.86
N GLU A 114 0.92 -10.47 11.93
CA GLU A 114 0.42 -10.55 13.30
C GLU A 114 -0.73 -9.55 13.53
N MET A 115 -0.51 -8.26 13.26
CA MET A 115 -1.53 -7.22 13.46
C MET A 115 -2.77 -7.43 12.58
N LEU A 116 -2.60 -7.90 11.34
CA LEU A 116 -3.73 -8.21 10.45
C LEU A 116 -4.56 -9.39 11.01
N GLY A 117 -3.89 -10.40 11.58
CA GLY A 117 -4.53 -11.52 12.25
C GLY A 117 -5.29 -11.10 13.50
N GLU A 118 -4.67 -10.30 14.38
CA GLU A 118 -5.32 -9.75 15.59
C GLU A 118 -6.58 -8.93 15.26
N ALA A 119 -6.52 -8.15 14.18
CA ALA A 119 -7.64 -7.33 13.71
C ALA A 119 -8.72 -8.14 12.96
N GLY A 120 -8.52 -9.45 12.75
CA GLY A 120 -9.47 -10.31 12.05
C GLY A 120 -9.61 -10.00 10.55
N ILE A 121 -8.57 -9.45 9.92
CA ILE A 121 -8.57 -9.18 8.49
C ILE A 121 -8.39 -10.48 7.72
N GLU A 122 -9.27 -10.76 6.75
CA GLU A 122 -9.09 -11.90 5.85
C GLU A 122 -7.90 -11.64 4.92
N VAL A 123 -6.85 -12.45 5.00
CA VAL A 123 -5.66 -12.29 4.15
C VAL A 123 -5.50 -13.52 3.26
N ARG A 124 -5.57 -13.33 1.94
CA ARG A 124 -5.45 -14.41 0.97
C ARG A 124 -4.49 -14.08 -0.15
N LYS A 125 -3.66 -15.06 -0.51
CA LYS A 125 -2.80 -15.00 -1.68
C LYS A 125 -3.54 -15.50 -2.94
N LEU A 126 -3.32 -14.84 -4.07
CA LEU A 126 -3.76 -15.24 -5.41
C LEU A 126 -2.90 -16.37 -5.99
#